data_AF-A0A357KUZ8-F1
#
_entry.id   AF-A0A357KUZ8-F1
#
_cell.length_a   1.000
_cell.length_b   1.000
_cell.length_c   1.000
_cell.angle_alpha   90.00
_cell.angle_beta   90.00
_cell.angle_gamma   90.00
#
_symmetry.space_group_name_H-M   'P 1'
#
loop_
_entity.id
_entity.type
_entity.pdbx_description
1 polymer ?
#
loop_
_entity_poly.entity_id
_entity_poly.type
_entity_poly.pdbx_seq_one_letter_code
_entity_poly.pdbx_strand_id
1 'polypeptide(L)'
;MPWVVVTGSSAYNEGFVLLLLAVAIGVAMDPTRGPARRGLICGVLIGAACGAKPTAFFMAGLPVGVLLVWHAPVRRWGAMLAGGCAAGVVMLAPWLVRNALEGGNPVFPYMTGLLGSAHWSGAEVARWSLGHHESAGAVERVGLLLGAQRGVLHPQWALFPLLATASGIVAVLSARTRATAWPLAVAMGVQVLCWLTVGHLQSRFLLAMVAPGVLLVALALDALRARSERVALGAGVLSASALALASVRGFLAENAGAPNAALIGGVAAITGAALAEPVPGLTPEAQREQWGIGGELPPVAFVNLALPGARVYLLGDSTPLYFAAPVRYHTTWDRSPLGDALDRHGGELGAALADLRGTGVTHVLVDLDEVERLTRDGWYDPRVTQDIARRIVEREGVLVRAWTGSGGPRALGSYLIELGATPPGSGR
;
A
#
# COMPACT_ATOMS: atom_id res chain seq x y z
N MET A 1 9.41 4.51 16.46
CA MET A 1 8.00 4.11 16.62
C MET A 1 7.76 2.99 15.62
N PRO A 2 7.29 1.79 16.03
CA PRO A 2 7.44 0.58 15.21
C PRO A 2 6.74 0.67 13.86
N TRP A 3 5.55 1.27 13.80
CA TRP A 3 4.80 1.38 12.55
C TRP A 3 5.50 2.26 11.49
N VAL A 4 6.20 3.32 11.91
CA VAL A 4 7.04 4.13 11.02
C VAL A 4 8.24 3.32 10.52
N VAL A 5 8.79 2.42 11.34
CA VAL A 5 9.86 1.51 10.88
C VAL A 5 9.32 0.55 9.83
N VAL A 6 8.20 -0.13 10.10
CA VAL A 6 7.59 -1.09 9.18
C VAL A 6 7.22 -0.44 7.84
N THR A 7 6.56 0.72 7.89
CA THR A 7 6.19 1.44 6.65
C THR A 7 7.36 2.14 5.98
N GLY A 8 8.42 2.48 6.72
CA GLY A 8 9.65 3.04 6.16
C GLY A 8 10.62 2.00 5.58
N SER A 9 10.56 0.74 6.03
CA SER A 9 11.38 -0.36 5.53
C SER A 9 10.71 -1.15 4.40
N SER A 10 9.46 -0.81 4.08
CA SER A 10 8.68 -1.40 2.99
C SER A 10 8.48 -0.37 1.87
N ALA A 11 8.09 -0.80 0.67
CA ALA A 11 7.78 0.08 -0.46
C ALA A 11 6.43 0.83 -0.32
N TYR A 12 6.15 1.33 0.89
CA TYR A 12 4.97 2.09 1.26
C TYR A 12 5.19 3.59 1.00
N ASN A 13 4.14 4.29 0.56
CA ASN A 13 4.21 5.72 0.24
C ASN A 13 3.98 6.64 1.47
N GLU A 14 3.70 6.06 2.63
CA GLU A 14 3.42 6.75 3.88
C GLU A 14 4.58 7.66 4.31
N GLY A 15 5.83 7.21 4.18
CA GLY A 15 7.00 7.98 4.60
C GLY A 15 7.10 9.34 3.89
N PHE A 16 6.83 9.37 2.58
CA PHE A 16 6.82 10.60 1.80
C PHE A 16 5.69 11.55 2.21
N VAL A 17 4.48 11.01 2.44
CA VAL A 17 3.34 11.79 2.93
C VAL A 17 3.64 12.39 4.31
N LEU A 18 4.26 11.62 5.22
CA LEU A 18 4.62 12.09 6.55
C LEU A 18 5.65 13.22 6.53
N LEU A 19 6.68 13.10 5.69
CA LEU A 19 7.67 14.14 5.50
C LEU A 19 7.01 15.45 5.05
N LEU A 20 6.21 15.39 3.98
CA LEU A 20 5.56 16.57 3.43
C LEU A 20 4.55 17.19 4.39
N LEU A 21 3.79 16.36 5.12
CA LEU A 21 2.89 16.82 6.18
C LEU A 21 3.67 17.53 7.30
N ALA A 22 4.77 16.96 7.80
CA ALA A 22 5.57 17.58 8.86
C ALA A 22 6.11 18.95 8.44
N VAL A 23 6.63 19.06 7.20
CA VAL A 23 7.09 20.34 6.64
C VAL A 23 5.92 21.33 6.48
N ALA A 24 4.76 20.85 5.99
CA ALA A 24 3.58 21.70 5.80
C ALA A 24 3.02 22.23 7.13
N ILE A 25 3.04 21.44 8.21
CA ILE A 25 2.70 21.89 9.56
C ILE A 25 3.65 23.00 9.99
N GLY A 26 4.96 22.80 9.82
CA GLY A 26 5.96 23.83 10.14
C GLY A 26 5.73 25.14 9.39
N VAL A 27 5.46 25.07 8.07
CA VAL A 27 5.15 26.25 7.24
C VAL A 27 3.85 26.92 7.64
N ALA A 28 2.80 26.15 7.94
CA ALA A 28 1.49 26.68 8.33
C ALA A 28 1.58 27.48 9.64
N MET A 29 2.39 26.99 10.58
CA MET A 29 2.54 27.57 11.91
C MET A 29 3.64 28.63 11.99
N ASP A 30 4.43 28.83 10.94
CA ASP A 30 5.51 29.80 10.93
C ASP A 30 4.99 31.25 10.82
N PRO A 31 5.17 32.09 11.84
CA PRO A 31 4.70 33.47 11.82
C PRO A 31 5.56 34.40 10.94
N THR A 32 6.78 34.00 10.58
CA THR A 32 7.70 34.84 9.80
C THR A 32 7.30 34.94 8.32
N ARG A 33 6.40 34.08 7.87
CA ARG A 33 5.93 34.01 6.48
C ARG A 33 4.57 34.69 6.32
N GLY A 34 4.45 35.52 5.29
CA GLY A 34 3.18 36.15 4.93
C GLY A 34 2.06 35.13 4.65
N PRO A 35 0.79 35.44 4.97
CA PRO A 35 -0.35 34.51 4.83
C PRO A 35 -0.42 33.80 3.47
N ALA A 36 -0.40 34.55 2.37
CA ALA A 36 -0.49 34.00 1.02
C ALA A 36 0.67 33.04 0.69
N ARG A 37 1.89 33.38 1.12
CA ARG A 37 3.08 32.53 0.91
C ARG A 37 2.97 31.20 1.66
N ARG A 38 2.44 31.21 2.89
CA ARG A 38 2.15 29.97 3.63
C ARG A 38 1.15 29.11 2.89
N GLY A 39 0.03 29.70 2.45
CA GLY A 39 -0.99 29.02 1.64
C GLY A 39 -0.39 28.35 0.41
N LEU A 40 0.37 29.09 -0.42
CA LEU A 40 1.01 28.57 -1.62
C LEU A 40 1.97 27.41 -1.33
N ILE A 41 2.89 27.56 -0.36
CA ILE A 41 3.87 26.52 -0.03
C ILE A 41 3.16 25.27 0.50
N CYS A 42 2.22 25.43 1.44
CA CYS A 42 1.41 24.31 1.93
C CYS A 42 0.64 23.63 0.79
N GLY A 43 0.10 24.40 -0.15
CA GLY A 43 -0.56 23.89 -1.35
C GLY A 43 0.34 22.98 -2.19
N VAL A 44 1.56 23.42 -2.51
CA VAL A 44 2.55 22.61 -3.23
C VAL A 44 2.89 21.33 -2.47
N LEU A 45 3.16 21.43 -1.16
CA LEU A 45 3.52 20.28 -0.32
C LEU A 45 2.39 19.26 -0.24
N ILE A 46 1.14 19.71 -0.06
CA ILE A 46 -0.03 18.84 -0.02
C ILE A 46 -0.33 18.25 -1.40
N GLY A 47 -0.20 19.02 -2.48
CA GLY A 47 -0.35 18.52 -3.84
C GLY A 47 0.68 17.42 -4.15
N ALA A 48 1.94 17.61 -3.76
CA ALA A 48 2.97 16.59 -3.89
C ALA A 48 2.65 15.34 -3.06
N ALA A 49 2.15 15.49 -1.83
CA ALA A 49 1.73 14.38 -0.99
C ALA A 49 0.55 13.61 -1.61
N CYS A 50 -0.41 14.32 -2.20
CA CYS A 50 -1.53 13.72 -2.93
C CYS A 50 -1.07 12.95 -4.16
N GLY A 51 -0.03 13.43 -4.85
CA GLY A 51 0.57 12.75 -5.99
C GLY A 51 1.20 11.40 -5.61
N ALA A 52 1.73 11.28 -4.38
CA ALA A 52 2.18 10.01 -3.85
C ALA A 52 1.01 9.14 -3.35
N LYS A 53 0.00 9.76 -2.72
CA LYS A 53 -1.16 9.08 -2.16
C LYS A 53 -2.38 10.01 -2.11
N PRO A 54 -3.44 9.78 -2.90
CA PRO A 54 -4.60 10.66 -2.93
C PRO A 54 -5.27 10.90 -1.57
N THR A 55 -5.24 9.91 -0.66
CA THR A 55 -5.78 10.05 0.70
C THR A 55 -5.04 11.10 1.55
N ALA A 56 -3.86 11.55 1.13
CA ALA A 56 -3.14 12.64 1.77
C ALA A 56 -3.94 13.95 1.76
N PHE A 57 -4.87 14.15 0.81
CA PHE A 57 -5.76 15.31 0.85
C PHE A 57 -6.53 15.40 2.18
N PHE A 58 -7.13 14.29 2.60
CA PHE A 58 -7.92 14.23 3.84
C PHE A 58 -7.02 14.18 5.07
N MET A 59 -5.96 13.37 5.04
CA MET A 59 -5.12 13.12 6.22
C MET A 59 -4.02 14.16 6.44
N ALA A 60 -3.70 14.99 5.45
CA ALA A 60 -2.70 16.04 5.53
C ALA A 60 -3.25 17.41 5.10
N GLY A 61 -3.97 17.47 3.98
CA GLY A 61 -4.52 18.73 3.45
C GLY A 61 -5.50 19.42 4.39
N LEU A 62 -6.54 18.72 4.86
CA LEU A 62 -7.53 19.29 5.78
C LEU A 62 -6.91 19.72 7.13
N PRO A 63 -6.08 18.90 7.82
CA PRO A 63 -5.37 19.33 9.03
C PRO A 63 -4.49 20.56 8.82
N VAL A 64 -3.72 20.61 7.73
CA VAL A 64 -2.89 21.79 7.41
C VAL A 64 -3.75 23.01 7.11
N GLY A 65 -4.89 22.83 6.44
CA GLY A 65 -5.88 23.88 6.23
C GLY A 65 -6.37 24.49 7.54
N VAL A 66 -6.69 23.66 8.54
CA VAL A 66 -7.03 24.12 9.90
C VAL A 66 -5.90 24.93 10.52
N LEU A 67 -4.66 24.40 10.50
CA LEU A 67 -3.50 25.08 11.07
C LEU A 67 -3.22 26.44 10.41
N LEU A 68 -3.37 26.51 9.08
CA LEU A 68 -3.16 27.72 8.29
C LEU A 68 -4.08 28.86 8.74
N VAL A 69 -5.36 28.55 8.98
CA VAL A 69 -6.37 29.56 9.30
C VAL A 69 -6.47 29.87 10.80
N TRP A 70 -6.00 28.96 11.66
CA TRP A 70 -6.21 29.00 13.12
C TRP A 70 -5.79 30.31 13.78
N HIS A 71 -4.61 30.84 13.41
CA HIS A 71 -4.09 32.11 13.93
C HIS A 71 -4.15 33.24 12.90
N ALA A 72 -4.75 33.00 11.74
CA ALA A 72 -4.84 33.99 10.68
C ALA A 72 -6.11 34.85 10.85
N PRO A 73 -6.05 36.17 10.59
CA PRO A 73 -7.25 37.00 10.53
C PRO A 73 -8.20 36.45 9.46
N VAL A 74 -9.51 36.39 9.75
CA VAL A 74 -10.54 35.82 8.84
C VAL A 74 -10.46 36.42 7.43
N ARG A 75 -10.20 37.73 7.32
CA ARG A 75 -9.99 38.43 6.03
C ARG A 75 -8.85 37.87 5.15
N ARG A 76 -7.96 37.04 5.70
CA ARG A 76 -6.85 36.40 4.99
C ARG A 76 -7.13 34.95 4.61
N TRP A 77 -8.17 34.32 5.16
CA TRP A 77 -8.47 32.91 4.93
C TRP A 77 -8.65 32.61 3.45
N GLY A 78 -9.44 33.43 2.73
CA GLY A 78 -9.68 33.25 1.30
C GLY A 78 -8.39 33.22 0.48
N ALA A 79 -7.48 34.17 0.69
CA ALA A 79 -6.21 34.21 -0.02
C ALA A 79 -5.31 33.00 0.29
N MET A 80 -5.29 32.54 1.55
CA MET A 80 -4.49 31.38 1.96
C MET A 80 -5.04 30.09 1.36
N LEU A 81 -6.35 29.87 1.47
CA LEU A 81 -7.01 28.66 0.99
C LEU A 81 -7.05 28.62 -0.53
N ALA A 82 -7.43 29.71 -1.20
CA ALA A 82 -7.44 29.76 -2.66
C ALA A 82 -6.03 29.61 -3.25
N GLY A 83 -5.03 30.28 -2.66
CA GLY A 83 -3.64 30.13 -3.07
C GLY A 83 -3.13 28.70 -2.87
N GLY A 84 -3.45 28.08 -1.71
CA GLY A 84 -3.08 26.70 -1.45
C GLY A 84 -3.76 25.70 -2.39
N CYS A 85 -5.06 25.84 -2.63
CA CYS A 85 -5.78 25.00 -3.59
C CYS A 85 -5.22 25.15 -5.00
N ALA A 86 -4.99 26.38 -5.47
CA ALA A 86 -4.43 26.62 -6.80
C ALA A 86 -3.04 26.00 -6.94
N ALA A 87 -2.15 26.21 -5.97
CA ALA A 87 -0.81 25.63 -5.99
C ALA A 87 -0.82 24.10 -5.91
N GLY A 88 -1.72 23.52 -5.11
CA GLY A 88 -1.90 22.07 -5.03
C GLY A 88 -2.43 21.46 -6.33
N VAL A 89 -3.40 22.09 -6.98
CA VAL A 89 -3.92 21.66 -8.29
C VAL A 89 -2.84 21.74 -9.36
N VAL A 90 -2.05 22.82 -9.39
CA VAL A 90 -0.91 22.94 -10.31
C VAL A 90 0.10 21.81 -10.09
N MET A 91 0.40 21.47 -8.84
CA MET A 91 1.31 20.36 -8.52
C MET A 91 0.74 19.00 -8.97
N LEU A 92 -0.58 18.80 -8.89
CA LEU A 92 -1.25 17.58 -9.32
C LEU A 92 -1.58 17.54 -10.82
N ALA A 93 -1.48 18.67 -11.52
CA ALA A 93 -1.94 18.82 -12.90
C ALA A 93 -1.40 17.75 -13.85
N PRO A 94 -0.12 17.32 -13.82
CA PRO A 94 0.37 16.29 -14.72
C PRO A 94 -0.42 14.97 -14.59
N TRP A 95 -0.75 14.54 -13.37
CA TRP A 95 -1.53 13.33 -13.13
C TRP A 95 -3.01 13.51 -13.52
N LEU A 96 -3.61 14.64 -13.14
CA LEU A 96 -5.01 14.95 -13.46
C LEU A 96 -5.25 15.03 -14.97
N VAL A 97 -4.36 15.70 -15.70
CA VAL A 97 -4.42 15.84 -17.16
C VAL A 97 -4.22 14.49 -17.82
N ARG A 98 -3.22 13.71 -17.38
CA ARG A 98 -2.99 12.35 -17.92
C ARG A 98 -4.26 11.50 -17.81
N ASN A 99 -4.86 11.43 -16.63
CA ASN A 99 -6.05 10.60 -16.42
C ASN A 99 -7.25 11.10 -17.24
N ALA A 100 -7.43 12.42 -17.35
CA ALA A 100 -8.48 13.00 -18.18
C ALA A 100 -8.29 12.67 -19.66
N LEU A 101 -7.05 12.70 -20.17
CA LEU A 101 -6.74 12.36 -21.56
C LEU A 101 -6.91 10.85 -21.82
N GLU A 102 -6.51 9.99 -20.88
CA GLU A 102 -6.57 8.53 -21.04
C GLU A 102 -7.99 7.97 -20.89
N GLY A 103 -8.80 8.51 -19.96
CA GLY A 103 -10.07 7.90 -19.57
C GLY A 103 -11.22 8.87 -19.30
N GLY A 104 -11.04 10.17 -19.57
CA GLY A 104 -12.07 11.20 -19.35
C GLY A 104 -12.28 11.62 -17.88
N ASN A 105 -11.80 10.83 -16.91
CA ASN A 105 -11.91 11.12 -15.49
C ASN A 105 -10.55 11.55 -14.89
N PRO A 106 -10.36 12.83 -14.54
CA PRO A 106 -9.07 13.34 -14.03
C PRO A 106 -8.63 12.72 -12.70
N VAL A 107 -9.57 12.21 -11.89
CA VAL A 107 -9.29 11.66 -10.56
C VAL A 107 -9.56 10.16 -10.50
N PHE A 108 -9.59 9.46 -11.63
CA PHE A 108 -9.74 8.01 -11.68
C PHE A 108 -8.75 7.31 -10.71
N PRO A 109 -9.19 6.32 -9.92
CA PRO A 109 -10.49 5.61 -9.94
C PRO A 109 -11.60 6.22 -9.08
N TYR A 110 -11.46 7.47 -8.62
CA TYR A 110 -12.47 8.13 -7.79
C TYR A 110 -13.56 8.80 -8.65
N MET A 111 -14.70 9.11 -8.03
CA MET A 111 -15.80 9.87 -8.65
C MET A 111 -16.33 9.29 -9.98
N THR A 112 -16.28 7.96 -10.13
CA THR A 112 -16.73 7.27 -11.36
C THR A 112 -18.18 7.53 -11.73
N GLY A 113 -19.06 7.74 -10.73
CA GLY A 113 -20.46 8.11 -10.94
C GLY A 113 -20.69 9.57 -11.38
N LEU A 114 -19.67 10.44 -11.32
CA LEU A 114 -19.78 11.86 -11.67
C LEU A 114 -18.93 12.25 -12.88
N LEU A 115 -17.73 11.68 -13.00
CA LEU A 115 -16.73 12.05 -14.00
C LEU A 115 -16.46 10.92 -15.02
N GLY A 116 -17.23 9.83 -14.96
CA GLY A 116 -17.06 8.66 -15.81
C GLY A 116 -16.13 7.59 -15.22
N SER A 117 -16.28 6.35 -15.69
CA SER A 117 -15.56 5.18 -15.17
C SER A 117 -14.28 4.81 -15.95
N ALA A 118 -13.83 5.66 -16.88
CA ALA A 118 -12.74 5.34 -17.80
C ALA A 118 -12.95 3.97 -18.49
N HIS A 119 -11.95 3.09 -18.47
CA HIS A 119 -12.06 1.74 -19.05
C HIS A 119 -12.83 0.75 -18.18
N TRP A 120 -13.20 1.11 -16.94
CA TRP A 120 -13.97 0.23 -16.06
C TRP A 120 -15.45 0.16 -16.44
N SER A 121 -15.95 -1.06 -16.48
CA SER A 121 -17.37 -1.42 -16.48
C SER A 121 -18.01 -1.14 -15.11
N GLY A 122 -19.35 -1.17 -15.07
CA GLY A 122 -20.09 -1.04 -13.80
C GLY A 122 -19.73 -2.12 -12.78
N ALA A 123 -19.39 -3.33 -13.23
CA ALA A 123 -18.96 -4.43 -12.35
C ALA A 123 -17.59 -4.13 -11.69
N GLU A 124 -16.64 -3.56 -12.42
CA GLU A 124 -15.33 -3.16 -11.88
C GLU A 124 -15.46 -1.98 -10.91
N VAL A 125 -16.31 -0.99 -11.24
CA VAL A 125 -16.64 0.12 -10.32
C VAL A 125 -17.25 -0.42 -9.02
N ALA A 126 -18.20 -1.35 -9.10
CA ALA A 126 -18.82 -1.95 -7.92
C ALA A 126 -17.80 -2.73 -7.07
N ARG A 127 -16.93 -3.51 -7.70
CA ARG A 127 -15.86 -4.29 -7.04
C ARG A 127 -14.87 -3.38 -6.34
N TRP A 128 -14.39 -2.34 -7.03
CA TRP A 128 -13.50 -1.35 -6.44
C TRP A 128 -14.16 -0.66 -5.24
N SER A 129 -15.44 -0.30 -5.36
CA SER A 129 -16.20 0.33 -4.29
C SER A 129 -16.33 -0.58 -3.07
N LEU A 130 -16.59 -1.87 -3.27
CA LEU A 130 -16.64 -2.88 -2.20
C LEU A 130 -15.30 -2.97 -1.44
N GLY A 131 -14.17 -2.94 -2.16
CA GLY A 131 -12.85 -3.02 -1.54
C GLY A 131 -12.36 -1.74 -0.87
N HIS A 132 -12.96 -0.59 -1.18
CA HIS A 132 -12.51 0.72 -0.68
C HIS A 132 -13.52 1.43 0.23
N HIS A 133 -14.71 0.85 0.43
CA HIS A 133 -15.73 1.36 1.32
C HIS A 133 -15.87 0.49 2.57
N GLU A 134 -16.01 1.12 3.73
CA GLU A 134 -16.30 0.43 4.99
C GLU A 134 -17.81 0.42 5.24
N SER A 135 -18.40 -0.76 5.44
CA SER A 135 -19.84 -0.91 5.69
C SER A 135 -20.21 -0.74 7.18
N ALA A 136 -19.22 -0.74 8.07
CA ALA A 136 -19.43 -0.56 9.51
C ALA A 136 -20.21 0.72 9.84
N GLY A 137 -21.17 0.59 10.77
CA GLY A 137 -21.95 1.71 11.29
C GLY A 137 -21.13 2.63 12.20
N ALA A 138 -21.61 3.85 12.46
CA ALA A 138 -20.82 4.88 13.16
C ALA A 138 -20.23 4.41 14.51
N VAL A 139 -21.01 3.68 15.32
CA VAL A 139 -20.56 3.13 16.61
C VAL A 139 -19.47 2.07 16.42
N GLU A 140 -19.64 1.18 15.45
CA GLU A 140 -18.68 0.13 15.13
C GLU A 140 -17.36 0.74 14.64
N ARG A 141 -17.41 1.79 13.82
CA ARG A 141 -16.22 2.51 13.36
C ARG A 141 -15.42 3.10 14.53
N VAL A 142 -16.09 3.62 15.56
CA VAL A 142 -15.42 4.06 16.79
C VAL A 142 -14.82 2.88 17.55
N GLY A 143 -15.51 1.73 17.60
CA GLY A 143 -14.94 0.49 18.12
C GLY A 143 -13.67 0.05 17.38
N LEU A 144 -13.66 0.15 16.05
CA LEU A 144 -12.51 -0.16 15.21
C LEU A 144 -11.33 0.77 15.47
N LEU A 145 -11.56 2.05 15.79
CA LEU A 145 -10.49 2.98 16.20
C LEU A 145 -9.73 2.48 17.42
N LEU A 146 -10.42 1.83 18.37
CA LEU A 146 -9.84 1.27 19.58
C LEU A 146 -9.45 -0.22 19.41
N GLY A 147 -9.60 -0.79 18.22
CA GLY A 147 -9.31 -2.20 17.96
C GLY A 147 -7.84 -2.50 17.73
N ALA A 148 -7.42 -3.71 18.12
CA ALA A 148 -6.05 -4.21 17.90
C ALA A 148 -5.74 -4.61 16.45
N GLN A 149 -6.77 -4.73 15.59
CA GLN A 149 -6.61 -5.13 14.19
C GLN A 149 -6.46 -3.94 13.24
N ARG A 150 -7.13 -2.84 13.52
CA ARG A 150 -7.27 -1.70 12.58
C ARG A 150 -7.01 -0.34 13.21
N GLY A 151 -7.14 -0.24 14.53
CA GLY A 151 -7.14 1.03 15.24
C GLY A 151 -5.78 1.45 15.78
N VAL A 152 -5.83 2.36 16.75
CA VAL A 152 -4.66 2.87 17.48
C VAL A 152 -4.09 1.85 18.47
N LEU A 153 -4.83 0.78 18.80
CA LEU A 153 -4.32 -0.33 19.62
C LEU A 153 -3.61 -1.40 18.79
N HIS A 154 -3.42 -1.20 17.49
CA HIS A 154 -2.63 -2.12 16.67
C HIS A 154 -1.22 -2.30 17.27
N PRO A 155 -0.68 -3.53 17.38
CA PRO A 155 0.61 -3.76 18.04
C PRO A 155 1.78 -2.91 17.50
N GLN A 156 1.75 -2.57 16.22
CA GLN A 156 2.77 -1.73 15.60
C GLN A 156 2.74 -0.27 16.08
N TRP A 157 1.64 0.20 16.69
CA TRP A 157 1.59 1.50 17.36
C TRP A 157 2.37 1.55 18.67
N ALA A 158 2.58 0.39 19.31
CA ALA A 158 3.12 0.30 20.67
C ALA A 158 2.45 1.33 21.61
N LEU A 159 3.25 2.14 22.31
CA LEU A 159 2.75 3.14 23.27
C LEU A 159 2.45 4.50 22.65
N PHE A 160 2.68 4.70 21.35
CA PHE A 160 2.68 6.04 20.76
C PHE A 160 1.31 6.75 20.87
N PRO A 161 0.15 6.12 20.59
CA PRO A 161 -1.13 6.80 20.68
C PRO A 161 -1.48 7.22 22.10
N LEU A 162 -1.14 6.40 23.10
CA LEU A 162 -1.31 6.73 24.52
C LEU A 162 -0.42 7.91 24.91
N LEU A 163 0.85 7.87 24.50
CA LEU A 163 1.82 8.93 24.75
C LEU A 163 1.38 10.25 24.11
N ALA A 164 0.97 10.23 22.84
CA ALA A 164 0.51 11.40 22.12
C ALA A 164 -0.77 11.99 22.73
N THR A 165 -1.72 11.14 23.15
CA THR A 165 -2.96 11.58 23.80
C THR A 165 -2.70 12.21 25.16
N ALA A 166 -1.93 11.53 26.02
CA ALA A 166 -1.56 12.05 27.34
C ALA A 166 -0.75 13.36 27.24
N SER A 167 0.19 13.42 26.29
CA SER A 167 0.97 14.62 26.01
C SER A 167 0.10 15.75 25.48
N GLY A 168 -0.86 15.44 24.60
CA GLY A 168 -1.85 16.39 24.12
C GLY A 168 -2.63 17.03 25.26
N ILE A 169 -3.12 16.22 26.22
CA ILE A 169 -3.82 16.71 27.42
C ILE A 169 -2.91 17.63 28.23
N VAL A 170 -1.68 17.22 28.54
CA VAL A 170 -0.72 18.03 29.31
C VAL A 170 -0.42 19.36 28.60
N ALA A 171 -0.16 19.32 27.30
CA ALA A 171 0.17 20.50 26.50
C ALA A 171 -1.02 21.46 26.37
N VAL A 172 -2.24 20.94 26.21
CA VAL A 172 -3.47 21.75 26.13
C VAL A 172 -3.83 22.40 27.47
N LEU A 173 -3.61 21.71 28.59
CA LEU A 173 -3.88 22.25 29.93
C LEU A 173 -2.81 23.25 30.41
N SER A 174 -1.64 23.25 29.79
CA SER A 174 -0.54 24.16 30.15
C SER A 174 -0.75 25.55 29.56
N ALA A 175 -0.83 26.58 30.41
CA ALA A 175 -0.94 27.98 29.96
C ALA A 175 0.20 28.40 29.00
N ARG A 176 1.37 27.79 29.14
CA ARG A 176 2.56 28.05 28.32
C ARG A 176 2.45 27.54 26.89
N THR A 177 1.84 26.37 26.70
CA THR A 177 1.84 25.67 25.41
C THR A 177 0.46 25.54 24.77
N ARG A 178 -0.62 25.82 25.50
CA ARG A 178 -2.02 25.67 25.04
C ARG A 178 -2.32 26.38 23.71
N ALA A 179 -1.73 27.54 23.47
CA ALA A 179 -1.98 28.32 22.26
C ALA A 179 -1.54 27.56 20.99
N THR A 180 -0.44 26.81 21.09
CA THR A 180 0.13 25.99 20.03
C THR A 180 -0.42 24.56 20.06
N ALA A 181 -0.75 24.04 21.25
CA ALA A 181 -1.22 22.68 21.42
C ALA A 181 -2.64 22.47 20.89
N TRP A 182 -3.55 23.43 21.12
CA TRP A 182 -4.93 23.35 20.62
C TRP A 182 -5.05 23.14 19.11
N PRO A 183 -4.41 23.96 18.24
CA PRO A 183 -4.50 23.76 16.80
C PRO A 183 -3.99 22.37 16.37
N LEU A 184 -2.91 21.88 16.98
CA LEU A 184 -2.37 20.55 16.70
C LEU A 184 -3.31 19.42 17.15
N ALA A 185 -3.94 19.57 18.32
CA ALA A 185 -4.92 18.61 18.82
C ALA A 185 -6.17 18.57 17.93
N VAL A 186 -6.65 19.73 17.47
CA VAL A 186 -7.77 19.81 16.52
C VAL A 186 -7.38 19.21 15.16
N ALA A 187 -6.19 19.52 14.64
CA ALA A 187 -5.67 18.92 13.41
C ALA A 187 -5.62 17.38 13.51
N MET A 188 -5.16 16.84 14.64
CA MET A 188 -5.17 15.40 14.91
C MET A 188 -6.59 14.83 15.05
N GLY A 189 -7.52 15.58 15.65
CA GLY A 189 -8.94 15.22 15.68
C GLY A 189 -9.58 15.16 14.29
N VAL A 190 -9.23 16.09 13.39
CA VAL A 190 -9.64 16.06 11.98
C VAL A 190 -9.10 14.82 11.28
N GLN A 191 -7.85 14.41 11.55
CA GLN A 191 -7.30 13.18 11.01
C GLN A 191 -8.08 11.94 11.46
N VAL A 192 -8.42 11.85 12.75
CA VAL A 192 -9.26 10.76 13.28
C VAL A 192 -10.63 10.78 12.63
N LEU A 193 -11.26 11.95 12.49
CA LEU A 193 -12.56 12.07 11.83
C LEU A 193 -12.49 11.65 10.35
N CYS A 194 -11.47 12.09 9.62
CA CYS A 194 -11.26 11.69 8.23
C CYS A 194 -11.03 10.19 8.10
N TRP A 195 -10.24 9.60 9.01
CA TRP A 195 -10.05 8.16 9.05
C TRP A 195 -11.39 7.45 9.26
N LEU A 196 -12.18 7.87 10.25
CA LEU A 196 -13.49 7.30 10.58
C LEU A 196 -14.53 7.46 9.47
N THR A 197 -14.36 8.37 8.52
CA THR A 197 -15.44 8.71 7.55
C THR A 197 -15.08 8.40 6.11
N VAL A 198 -13.83 8.62 5.69
CA VAL A 198 -13.45 8.63 4.26
C VAL A 198 -12.73 7.35 3.81
N GLY A 199 -12.06 6.64 4.72
CA GLY A 199 -11.23 5.47 4.36
C GLY A 199 -11.87 4.11 4.70
N HIS A 200 -11.21 3.03 4.26
CA HIS A 200 -11.51 1.64 4.64
C HIS A 200 -10.85 1.23 5.98
N LEU A 201 -10.69 2.20 6.90
CA LEU A 201 -10.26 2.03 8.29
C LEU A 201 -8.99 1.18 8.50
N GLN A 202 -7.98 1.32 7.65
CA GLN A 202 -6.69 0.64 7.88
C GLN A 202 -5.81 1.42 8.86
N SER A 203 -5.14 0.70 9.75
CA SER A 203 -4.30 1.31 10.81
C SER A 203 -3.16 2.17 10.24
N ARG A 204 -2.61 1.79 9.07
CA ARG A 204 -1.56 2.56 8.39
C ARG A 204 -1.98 3.96 7.97
N PHE A 205 -3.28 4.21 7.74
CA PHE A 205 -3.72 5.56 7.37
C PHE A 205 -3.68 6.53 8.56
N LEU A 206 -3.74 6.03 9.79
CA LEU A 206 -3.57 6.85 10.99
C LEU A 206 -2.11 7.33 11.17
N LEU A 207 -1.14 6.82 10.39
CA LEU A 207 0.26 7.27 10.47
C LEU A 207 0.42 8.77 10.34
N ALA A 208 -0.46 9.45 9.58
CA ALA A 208 -0.44 10.91 9.46
C ALA A 208 -0.54 11.64 10.83
N MET A 209 -1.11 11.00 11.86
CA MET A 209 -1.16 11.53 13.22
C MET A 209 0.20 11.58 13.92
N VAL A 210 1.21 10.85 13.42
CA VAL A 210 2.56 10.88 14.00
C VAL A 210 3.13 12.30 13.96
N ALA A 211 2.91 13.04 12.87
CA ALA A 211 3.45 14.39 12.72
C ALA A 211 2.92 15.37 13.81
N PRO A 212 1.61 15.61 13.95
CA PRO A 212 1.11 16.44 15.05
C PRO A 212 1.32 15.80 16.43
N GLY A 213 1.25 14.47 16.54
CA GLY A 213 1.44 13.75 17.80
C GLY A 213 2.83 13.96 18.41
N VAL A 214 3.90 13.89 17.60
CA VAL A 214 5.27 14.16 18.06
C VAL A 214 5.43 15.61 18.53
N LEU A 215 4.79 16.57 17.87
CA LEU A 215 4.80 17.97 18.31
C LEU A 215 4.07 18.15 19.64
N LEU A 216 2.94 17.47 19.86
CA LEU A 216 2.24 17.46 21.14
C LEU A 216 3.10 16.85 22.27
N VAL A 217 3.84 15.78 21.98
CA VAL A 217 4.84 15.22 22.91
C VAL A 217 5.91 16.26 23.26
N ALA A 218 6.47 16.95 22.27
CA ALA A 218 7.48 17.99 22.51
C ALA A 218 6.93 19.16 23.35
N LEU A 219 5.70 19.60 23.09
CA LEU A 219 5.03 20.66 23.86
C LEU A 219 4.73 20.23 25.30
N ALA A 220 4.39 18.96 25.53
CA ALA A 220 4.21 18.43 26.87
C ALA A 220 5.53 18.41 27.65
N LEU A 221 6.63 18.02 27.01
CA LEU A 221 7.96 18.05 27.61
C LEU A 221 8.40 19.49 27.94
N ASP A 222 8.11 20.48 27.09
CA ASP A 222 8.39 21.89 27.40
C ASP A 222 7.53 22.41 28.57
N ALA A 223 6.26 21.98 28.66
CA ALA A 223 5.39 22.29 29.79
C ALA A 223 5.90 21.66 31.10
N LEU A 224 6.39 20.42 31.06
CA LEU A 224 7.01 19.75 32.21
C LEU A 224 8.34 20.39 32.60
N ARG A 225 9.15 20.83 31.62
CA ARG A 225 10.45 21.48 31.86
C ARG A 225 10.28 22.75 32.68
N ALA A 226 9.19 23.48 32.48
CA ALA A 226 8.86 24.66 33.28
C ALA A 226 8.67 24.36 34.78
N ARG A 227 8.33 23.12 35.14
CA ARG A 227 8.21 22.66 36.54
C ARG A 227 9.51 22.04 37.03
N SER A 228 10.11 21.17 36.21
CA SER A 228 11.37 20.51 36.52
C SER A 228 12.02 19.97 35.25
N GLU A 229 13.23 20.46 34.96
CA GLU A 229 14.04 20.00 33.83
C GLU A 229 14.37 18.50 33.95
N ARG A 230 14.69 18.02 35.15
CA ARG A 230 14.99 16.59 35.40
C ARG A 230 13.79 15.70 35.08
N VAL A 231 12.57 16.12 35.44
CA VAL A 231 11.35 15.37 35.14
C VAL A 231 11.09 15.34 33.64
N ALA A 232 11.23 16.48 32.96
CA ALA A 232 11.06 16.54 31.50
C ALA A 232 12.09 15.67 30.77
N LEU A 233 13.37 15.75 31.16
CA LEU A 233 14.42 14.92 30.58
C LEU A 233 14.15 13.43 30.82
N GLY A 234 13.84 13.04 32.06
CA GLY A 234 13.50 11.66 32.41
C GLY A 234 12.31 11.12 31.62
N ALA A 235 11.23 11.90 31.51
CA ALA A 235 10.05 11.54 30.73
C ALA A 235 10.37 11.41 29.23
N GLY A 236 11.17 12.33 28.69
CA GLY A 236 11.62 12.30 27.30
C GLY A 236 12.47 11.07 26.98
N VAL A 237 13.49 10.79 27.80
CA VAL A 237 14.36 9.61 27.64
C VAL A 237 13.56 8.32 27.80
N LEU A 238 12.70 8.20 28.82
CA LEU A 238 11.89 7.00 29.03
C LEU A 238 10.96 6.74 27.84
N SER A 239 10.28 7.78 27.36
CA SER A 239 9.36 7.68 26.23
C SER A 239 10.08 7.29 24.93
N ALA A 240 11.21 7.94 24.64
CA ALA A 240 12.03 7.63 23.47
C ALA A 240 12.60 6.20 23.54
N SER A 241 13.15 5.80 24.68
CA SER A 241 13.69 4.46 24.91
C SER A 241 12.61 3.38 24.79
N ALA A 242 11.43 3.58 25.38
CA ALA A 242 10.32 2.63 25.28
C ALA A 242 9.86 2.45 23.83
N LEU A 243 9.70 3.54 23.08
CA LEU A 243 9.33 3.48 21.67
C LEU A 243 10.44 2.87 20.81
N ALA A 244 11.71 3.16 21.09
CA ALA A 244 12.85 2.58 20.39
C ALA A 244 12.92 1.07 20.63
N LEU A 245 12.85 0.61 21.88
CA LEU A 245 12.86 -0.80 22.23
C LEU A 245 11.68 -1.55 21.60
N ALA A 246 10.48 -0.98 21.64
CA ALA A 246 9.33 -1.56 20.96
C ALA A 246 9.54 -1.65 19.43
N SER A 247 10.22 -0.67 18.83
CA SER A 247 10.53 -0.67 17.39
C SER A 247 11.56 -1.75 17.05
N VAL A 248 12.63 -1.86 17.85
CA VAL A 248 13.65 -2.91 17.69
C VAL A 248 13.03 -4.29 17.86
N ARG A 249 12.22 -4.51 18.89
CA ARG A 249 11.52 -5.78 19.11
C ARG A 249 10.59 -6.12 17.95
N GLY A 250 9.81 -5.15 17.48
CA GLY A 250 8.92 -5.34 16.33
C GLY A 250 9.70 -5.73 15.09
N PHE A 251 10.73 -4.95 14.76
CA PHE A 251 11.62 -5.21 13.63
C PHE A 251 12.29 -6.59 13.71
N LEU A 252 12.85 -6.98 14.87
CA LEU A 252 13.48 -8.29 15.06
C LEU A 252 12.49 -9.46 15.03
N ALA A 253 11.19 -9.23 15.17
CA ALA A 253 10.18 -10.29 15.12
C ALA A 253 9.64 -10.52 13.69
N GLU A 254 9.88 -9.60 12.77
CA GLU A 254 9.44 -9.72 11.37
C GLU A 254 10.18 -10.86 10.65
N ASN A 255 9.48 -11.50 9.71
CA ASN A 255 10.02 -12.58 8.85
C ASN A 255 10.82 -13.65 9.63
N ALA A 256 10.24 -14.15 10.73
CA ALA A 256 10.86 -15.15 11.62
C ALA A 256 12.27 -14.80 12.12
N GLY A 257 12.55 -13.51 12.34
CA GLY A 257 13.86 -13.03 12.78
C GLY A 257 14.75 -12.49 11.66
N ALA A 258 14.27 -12.46 10.42
CA ALA A 258 15.02 -12.03 9.25
C ALA A 258 14.36 -10.85 8.50
N PRO A 259 14.09 -9.71 9.18
CA PRO A 259 13.31 -8.57 8.63
C PRO A 259 13.80 -8.03 7.28
N ASN A 260 15.12 -8.08 7.07
CA ASN A 260 15.77 -7.49 5.90
C ASN A 260 16.33 -8.54 4.93
N ALA A 261 15.96 -9.82 5.04
CA ALA A 261 16.50 -10.87 4.18
C ALA A 261 16.41 -10.51 2.68
N ALA A 262 15.26 -10.01 2.25
CA ALA A 262 15.04 -9.56 0.88
C ALA A 262 15.87 -8.32 0.50
N LEU A 263 16.11 -7.39 1.44
CA LEU A 263 16.95 -6.21 1.18
C LEU A 263 18.43 -6.55 1.03
N ILE A 264 18.93 -7.54 1.78
CA ILE A 264 20.31 -8.03 1.68
C ILE A 264 20.54 -8.67 0.31
N GLY A 265 19.62 -9.52 -0.14
CA GLY A 265 19.71 -10.15 -1.46
C GLY A 265 19.40 -9.19 -2.63
N GLY A 266 18.65 -8.13 -2.36
CA GLY A 266 18.25 -7.12 -3.35
C GLY A 266 17.43 -7.69 -4.50
N VAL A 267 17.33 -6.89 -5.58
CA VAL A 267 16.60 -7.28 -6.80
C VAL A 267 17.20 -8.55 -7.45
N ALA A 268 18.52 -8.73 -7.35
CA ALA A 268 19.21 -9.88 -7.93
C ALA A 268 18.80 -11.21 -7.29
N ALA A 269 18.49 -11.23 -5.99
CA ALA A 269 17.97 -12.42 -5.32
C ALA A 269 16.53 -12.75 -5.73
N ILE A 270 15.67 -11.73 -5.90
CA ILE A 270 14.27 -11.92 -6.31
C ILE A 270 14.19 -12.41 -7.77
N THR A 271 14.94 -11.76 -8.65
CA THR A 271 14.96 -12.06 -10.09
C THR A 271 15.73 -13.33 -10.44
N GLY A 272 16.54 -13.85 -9.50
CA GLY A 272 17.47 -14.94 -9.76
C GLY A 272 18.77 -14.50 -10.45
N ALA A 273 18.96 -13.22 -10.77
CA ALA A 273 20.15 -12.73 -11.47
C ALA A 273 21.46 -13.07 -10.72
N ALA A 274 21.44 -13.12 -9.39
CA ALA A 274 22.60 -13.53 -8.59
C ALA A 274 23.01 -15.00 -8.83
N LEU A 275 22.09 -15.83 -9.31
CA LEU A 275 22.31 -17.25 -9.62
C LEU A 275 22.63 -17.48 -11.10
N ALA A 276 22.45 -16.45 -11.95
CA ALA A 276 22.65 -16.53 -13.39
C ALA A 276 24.13 -16.57 -13.81
N GLU A 277 25.05 -16.26 -12.90
CA GLU A 277 26.50 -16.27 -13.17
C GLU A 277 26.95 -17.68 -13.62
N PRO A 278 27.78 -17.78 -14.67
CA PRO A 278 28.27 -19.08 -15.16
C PRO A 278 28.98 -19.84 -14.04
N VAL A 279 28.51 -21.06 -13.75
CA VAL A 279 29.20 -21.93 -12.78
C VAL A 279 30.41 -22.57 -13.47
N PRO A 280 31.64 -22.39 -12.96
CA PRO A 280 32.83 -23.00 -13.55
C PRO A 280 32.67 -24.52 -13.67
N GLY A 281 32.83 -25.04 -14.89
CA GLY A 281 32.73 -26.47 -15.17
C GLY A 281 31.33 -26.98 -15.53
N LEU A 282 30.29 -26.12 -15.53
CA LEU A 282 28.97 -26.46 -16.07
C LEU A 282 28.74 -25.79 -17.43
N THR A 283 28.12 -26.53 -18.35
CA THR A 283 27.57 -25.92 -19.57
C THR A 283 26.32 -25.13 -19.21
N PRO A 284 25.94 -24.11 -20.02
CA PRO A 284 24.68 -23.38 -19.81
C PRO A 284 23.46 -24.31 -19.77
N GLU A 285 23.47 -25.39 -20.53
CA GLU A 285 22.42 -26.41 -20.54
C GLU A 285 22.37 -27.19 -19.22
N ALA A 286 23.52 -27.64 -18.72
CA ALA A 286 23.61 -28.36 -17.44
C ALA A 286 23.24 -27.45 -16.25
N GLN A 287 23.61 -26.17 -16.30
CA GLN A 287 23.23 -25.18 -15.29
C GLN A 287 21.71 -24.92 -15.30
N ARG A 288 21.08 -24.87 -16.48
CA ARG A 288 19.61 -24.78 -16.61
C ARG A 288 18.91 -26.03 -16.11
N GLU A 289 19.44 -27.21 -16.40
CA GLU A 289 18.91 -28.48 -15.86
C GLU A 289 18.95 -28.49 -14.33
N GLN A 290 20.03 -27.98 -13.74
CA GLN A 290 20.16 -27.84 -12.29
C GLN A 290 19.10 -26.90 -11.68
N TRP A 291 18.78 -25.79 -12.35
CA TRP A 291 17.68 -24.90 -11.96
C TRP A 291 16.29 -25.54 -12.14
N GLY A 292 16.15 -26.39 -13.15
CA GLY A 292 14.92 -27.09 -13.52
C GLY A 292 14.50 -28.16 -12.52
N ILE A 293 15.31 -29.22 -12.42
CA ILE A 293 14.91 -30.51 -11.83
C ILE A 293 15.32 -30.64 -10.34
N GLY A 294 16.27 -29.82 -9.85
CA GLY A 294 16.81 -29.97 -8.48
C GLY A 294 16.92 -28.70 -7.62
N GLY A 295 16.86 -27.50 -8.19
CA GLY A 295 17.04 -26.25 -7.42
C GLY A 295 15.76 -25.71 -6.79
N GLU A 296 15.79 -25.28 -5.52
CA GLU A 296 14.68 -24.59 -4.82
C GLU A 296 14.52 -23.11 -5.25
N LEU A 297 14.35 -22.85 -6.54
CA LEU A 297 14.14 -21.49 -7.04
C LEU A 297 12.70 -21.01 -6.74
N PRO A 298 12.51 -19.78 -6.21
CA PRO A 298 11.20 -19.14 -6.14
C PRO A 298 10.58 -18.94 -7.54
N PRO A 299 9.24 -18.75 -7.65
CA PRO A 299 8.55 -18.67 -8.94
C PRO A 299 9.17 -17.69 -9.95
N VAL A 300 9.47 -16.46 -9.51
CA VAL A 300 10.06 -15.41 -10.35
C VAL A 300 11.43 -15.82 -10.89
N ALA A 301 12.33 -16.26 -10.01
CA ALA A 301 13.67 -16.68 -10.39
C ALA A 301 13.63 -17.89 -11.33
N PHE A 302 12.73 -18.85 -11.08
CA PHE A 302 12.54 -20.01 -11.95
C PHE A 302 12.11 -19.58 -13.36
N VAL A 303 11.11 -18.72 -13.49
CA VAL A 303 10.65 -18.24 -14.80
C VAL A 303 11.77 -17.51 -15.54
N ASN A 304 12.53 -16.65 -14.84
CA ASN A 304 13.60 -15.87 -15.46
C ASN A 304 14.78 -16.72 -15.95
N LEU A 305 15.15 -17.75 -15.19
CA LEU A 305 16.37 -18.53 -15.44
C LEU A 305 16.12 -19.82 -16.23
N ALA A 306 15.05 -20.55 -15.90
CA ALA A 306 14.77 -21.87 -16.45
C ALA A 306 13.90 -21.84 -17.71
N LEU A 307 13.17 -20.74 -17.97
CA LEU A 307 12.23 -20.65 -19.09
C LEU A 307 12.53 -19.47 -20.04
N PRO A 308 13.73 -19.43 -20.65
CA PRO A 308 14.06 -18.39 -21.62
C PRO A 308 13.10 -18.46 -22.81
N GLY A 309 12.44 -17.33 -23.11
CA GLY A 309 11.48 -17.22 -24.22
C GLY A 309 10.03 -17.55 -23.86
N ALA A 310 9.74 -17.97 -22.63
CA ALA A 310 8.36 -18.12 -22.17
C ALA A 310 7.63 -16.77 -22.15
N ARG A 311 6.31 -16.82 -22.38
CA ARG A 311 5.40 -15.71 -22.15
C ARG A 311 4.38 -16.17 -21.11
N VAL A 312 4.40 -15.55 -19.94
CA VAL A 312 3.71 -16.07 -18.76
C VAL A 312 2.47 -15.24 -18.46
N TYR A 313 1.32 -15.89 -18.32
CA TYR A 313 0.13 -15.28 -17.73
C TYR A 313 0.15 -15.47 -16.21
N LEU A 314 0.11 -14.37 -15.46
CA LEU A 314 0.02 -14.37 -14.00
C LEU A 314 -1.46 -14.42 -13.59
N LEU A 315 -1.88 -15.54 -13.01
CA LEU A 315 -3.23 -15.76 -12.49
C LEU A 315 -3.18 -15.74 -10.96
N GLY A 316 -3.81 -14.73 -10.36
CA GLY A 316 -3.70 -14.49 -8.91
C GLY A 316 -2.49 -13.65 -8.51
N ASP A 317 -1.65 -13.20 -9.44
CA ASP A 317 -0.53 -12.31 -9.14
C ASP A 317 -0.54 -11.07 -10.06
N SER A 318 -0.15 -9.93 -9.50
CA SER A 318 -0.11 -8.63 -10.18
C SER A 318 1.21 -7.89 -9.96
N THR A 319 2.29 -8.63 -9.65
CA THR A 319 3.64 -8.10 -9.40
C THR A 319 4.62 -8.38 -10.56
N PRO A 320 4.39 -7.83 -11.78
CA PRO A 320 5.18 -8.16 -12.96
C PRO A 320 6.63 -7.68 -12.91
N LEU A 321 6.96 -6.74 -12.01
CA LEU A 321 8.19 -5.95 -12.03
C LEU A 321 9.48 -6.79 -12.05
N TYR A 322 9.45 -7.97 -11.45
CA TYR A 322 10.64 -8.82 -11.30
C TYR A 322 10.75 -9.92 -12.36
N PHE A 323 9.80 -10.02 -13.28
CA PHE A 323 9.87 -10.96 -14.38
C PHE A 323 10.65 -10.35 -15.56
N ALA A 324 11.68 -11.05 -16.00
CA ALA A 324 12.42 -10.76 -17.22
C ALA A 324 11.69 -11.31 -18.46
N ALA A 325 10.90 -12.37 -18.29
CA ALA A 325 10.02 -12.89 -19.33
C ALA A 325 8.85 -11.92 -19.60
N PRO A 326 8.34 -11.81 -20.85
CA PRO A 326 7.12 -11.07 -21.11
C PRO A 326 5.96 -11.66 -20.32
N VAL A 327 5.32 -10.84 -19.48
CA VAL A 327 4.18 -11.26 -18.67
C VAL A 327 2.89 -10.59 -19.11
N ARG A 328 1.80 -11.36 -19.03
CA ARG A 328 0.43 -10.83 -19.07
C ARG A 328 -0.16 -10.98 -17.67
N TYR A 329 -0.81 -9.96 -17.17
CA TYR A 329 -1.41 -9.97 -15.84
C TYR A 329 -2.58 -8.99 -15.80
N HIS A 330 -3.29 -8.95 -14.68
CA HIS A 330 -4.28 -7.93 -14.38
C HIS A 330 -4.26 -7.66 -12.88
N THR A 331 -4.66 -6.47 -12.46
CA THR A 331 -4.90 -6.21 -11.04
C THR A 331 -6.26 -6.79 -10.64
N THR A 332 -6.52 -6.85 -9.34
CA THR A 332 -7.83 -7.24 -8.79
C THR A 332 -8.98 -6.38 -9.29
N TRP A 333 -8.69 -5.15 -9.71
CA TRP A 333 -9.68 -4.17 -10.13
C TRP A 333 -9.95 -4.17 -11.64
N ASP A 334 -9.03 -4.73 -12.44
CA ASP A 334 -9.15 -4.74 -13.89
C ASP A 334 -9.81 -6.04 -14.41
N ARG A 335 -10.24 -6.01 -15.67
CA ARG A 335 -10.73 -7.20 -16.38
C ARG A 335 -9.66 -8.29 -16.42
N SER A 336 -10.07 -9.52 -16.12
CA SER A 336 -9.20 -10.68 -16.29
C SER A 336 -9.08 -11.09 -17.76
N PRO A 337 -7.86 -11.26 -18.31
CA PRO A 337 -7.67 -11.86 -19.63
C PRO A 337 -8.33 -13.23 -19.77
N LEU A 338 -8.27 -14.04 -18.71
CA LEU A 338 -8.94 -15.35 -18.66
C LEU A 338 -10.46 -15.18 -18.55
N GLY A 339 -10.94 -14.26 -17.71
CA GLY A 339 -12.38 -13.97 -17.60
C GLY A 339 -12.99 -13.52 -18.93
N ASP A 340 -12.29 -12.67 -19.68
CA ASP A 340 -12.73 -12.22 -21.00
C ASP A 340 -12.70 -13.33 -22.06
N ALA A 341 -11.72 -14.24 -21.98
CA ALA A 341 -11.66 -15.41 -22.85
C ALA A 341 -12.80 -16.40 -22.53
N LEU A 342 -13.09 -16.63 -21.24
CA LEU A 342 -14.22 -17.45 -20.81
C LEU A 342 -15.54 -16.91 -21.35
N ASP A 343 -15.77 -15.60 -21.26
CA ASP A 343 -16.98 -14.99 -21.81
C ASP A 343 -17.11 -15.17 -23.32
N ARG A 344 -16.01 -14.96 -24.07
CA ARG A 344 -16.00 -15.17 -25.54
C ARG A 344 -16.33 -16.61 -25.93
N HIS A 345 -15.95 -17.58 -25.10
CA HIS A 345 -16.09 -19.01 -25.37
C HIS A 345 -17.18 -19.68 -24.52
N GLY A 346 -18.14 -18.92 -23.99
CA GLY A 346 -19.30 -19.47 -23.30
C GLY A 346 -18.97 -20.25 -22.02
N GLY A 347 -17.87 -19.92 -21.35
CA GLY A 347 -17.38 -20.59 -20.14
C GLY A 347 -16.52 -21.83 -20.37
N GLU A 348 -16.26 -22.22 -21.62
CA GLU A 348 -15.43 -23.37 -21.95
C GLU A 348 -13.94 -23.08 -21.69
N LEU A 349 -13.42 -23.64 -20.58
CA LEU A 349 -12.06 -23.38 -20.11
C LEU A 349 -10.98 -23.75 -21.15
N GLY A 350 -11.08 -24.93 -21.78
CA GLY A 350 -10.10 -25.35 -22.78
C GLY A 350 -10.03 -24.41 -23.99
N ALA A 351 -11.19 -23.92 -24.44
CA ALA A 351 -11.26 -22.92 -25.52
C ALA A 351 -10.71 -21.56 -25.08
N ALA A 352 -11.00 -21.12 -23.86
CA ALA A 352 -10.45 -19.89 -23.29
C ALA A 352 -8.93 -19.92 -23.13
N LEU A 353 -8.36 -21.06 -22.71
CA LEU A 353 -6.90 -21.25 -22.64
C LEU A 353 -6.27 -21.34 -24.03
N ALA A 354 -6.95 -21.96 -25.00
CA ALA A 354 -6.50 -21.97 -26.38
C ALA A 354 -6.48 -20.54 -26.99
N ASP A 355 -7.46 -19.70 -26.64
CA ASP A 355 -7.49 -18.28 -27.01
C ASP A 355 -6.32 -17.50 -26.38
N LEU A 356 -6.09 -17.68 -25.07
CA LEU A 356 -4.92 -17.08 -24.40
C LEU A 356 -3.61 -17.52 -25.07
N ARG A 357 -3.48 -18.81 -25.40
CA ARG A 357 -2.34 -19.33 -26.16
C ARG A 357 -2.23 -18.70 -27.55
N GLY A 358 -3.35 -18.46 -28.22
CA GLY A 358 -3.42 -17.72 -29.49
C GLY A 358 -2.83 -16.29 -29.40
N THR A 359 -2.83 -15.69 -28.20
CA THR A 359 -2.15 -14.40 -27.94
C THR A 359 -0.65 -14.53 -27.64
N GLY A 360 -0.11 -15.74 -27.72
CA GLY A 360 1.28 -16.07 -27.49
C GLY A 360 1.63 -16.44 -26.05
N VAL A 361 0.65 -16.57 -25.14
CA VAL A 361 0.89 -17.08 -23.78
C VAL A 361 1.32 -18.55 -23.87
N THR A 362 2.47 -18.88 -23.31
CA THR A 362 2.98 -20.27 -23.28
C THR A 362 2.80 -20.93 -21.93
N HIS A 363 2.82 -20.14 -20.85
CA HIS A 363 2.69 -20.66 -19.49
C HIS A 363 1.68 -19.85 -18.67
N VAL A 364 1.07 -20.49 -17.69
CA VAL A 364 0.26 -19.85 -16.66
C VAL A 364 0.89 -20.09 -15.30
N LEU A 365 1.26 -19.02 -14.60
CA LEU A 365 1.64 -19.08 -13.19
C LEU A 365 0.39 -18.78 -12.35
N VAL A 366 -0.10 -19.79 -11.65
CA VAL A 366 -1.31 -19.75 -10.83
C VAL A 366 -0.93 -19.63 -9.36
N ASP A 367 -1.36 -18.57 -8.70
CA ASP A 367 -1.34 -18.44 -7.23
C ASP A 367 -2.73 -18.78 -6.69
N LEU A 368 -2.92 -20.03 -6.25
CA LEU A 368 -4.22 -20.50 -5.78
C LEU A 368 -4.63 -19.87 -4.46
N ASP A 369 -3.68 -19.58 -3.58
CA ASP A 369 -3.94 -18.97 -2.27
C ASP A 369 -4.47 -17.53 -2.47
N GLU A 370 -3.87 -16.78 -3.39
CA GLU A 370 -4.28 -15.41 -3.65
C GLU A 370 -5.59 -15.33 -4.45
N VAL A 371 -5.82 -16.23 -5.43
CA VAL A 371 -7.13 -16.34 -6.10
C VAL A 371 -8.23 -16.66 -5.10
N GLU A 372 -8.00 -17.60 -4.17
CA GLU A 372 -8.97 -17.92 -3.11
C GLU A 372 -9.25 -16.72 -2.22
N ARG A 373 -8.19 -16.05 -1.74
CA ARG A 373 -8.31 -14.88 -0.88
C ARG A 373 -9.14 -13.77 -1.55
N LEU A 374 -8.79 -13.42 -2.78
CA LEU A 374 -9.43 -12.35 -3.54
C LEU A 374 -10.87 -12.70 -3.93
N THR A 375 -11.14 -13.95 -4.26
CA THR A 375 -12.51 -14.42 -4.58
C THR A 375 -13.39 -14.35 -3.34
N ARG A 376 -12.91 -14.85 -2.20
CA ARG A 376 -13.63 -14.81 -0.91
C ARG A 376 -13.94 -13.36 -0.49
N ASP A 377 -12.99 -12.45 -0.70
CA ASP A 377 -13.16 -11.04 -0.34
C ASP A 377 -14.06 -10.29 -1.36
N GLY A 378 -14.45 -10.93 -2.47
CA GLY A 378 -15.26 -10.33 -3.54
C GLY A 378 -14.47 -9.33 -4.40
N TRP A 379 -13.15 -9.40 -4.37
CA TRP A 379 -12.24 -8.46 -5.04
C TRP A 379 -11.67 -9.02 -6.34
N TYR A 380 -12.03 -10.23 -6.74
CA TYR A 380 -11.58 -10.84 -7.98
C TYR A 380 -12.63 -10.79 -9.09
N ASP A 381 -12.21 -11.15 -10.31
CA ASP A 381 -13.12 -11.30 -11.43
C ASP A 381 -14.05 -12.50 -11.16
N PRO A 382 -15.38 -12.30 -11.07
CA PRO A 382 -16.29 -13.37 -10.68
C PRO A 382 -16.36 -14.51 -11.70
N ARG A 383 -15.89 -14.27 -12.93
CA ARG A 383 -15.78 -15.28 -13.99
C ARG A 383 -14.61 -16.23 -13.75
N VAL A 384 -13.61 -15.83 -12.98
CA VAL A 384 -12.42 -16.62 -12.69
C VAL A 384 -12.47 -17.10 -11.25
N THR A 385 -13.10 -18.26 -11.05
CA THR A 385 -13.29 -18.84 -9.72
C THR A 385 -12.07 -19.64 -9.27
N GLN A 386 -12.02 -19.95 -7.97
CA GLN A 386 -11.04 -20.89 -7.41
C GLN A 386 -11.12 -22.26 -8.11
N ASP A 387 -12.32 -22.73 -8.45
CA ASP A 387 -12.51 -24.00 -9.17
C ASP A 387 -11.91 -23.95 -10.58
N ILE A 388 -12.04 -22.83 -11.28
CA ILE A 388 -11.40 -22.64 -12.59
C ILE A 388 -9.88 -22.67 -12.44
N ALA A 389 -9.33 -21.96 -11.45
CA ALA A 389 -7.90 -21.95 -11.20
C ALA A 389 -7.36 -23.35 -10.85
N ARG A 390 -8.09 -24.14 -10.04
CA ARG A 390 -7.75 -25.54 -9.74
C ARG A 390 -7.81 -26.42 -10.97
N ARG A 391 -8.85 -26.29 -11.81
CA ARG A 391 -8.97 -27.05 -13.05
C ARG A 391 -7.81 -26.79 -14.01
N ILE A 392 -7.28 -25.56 -14.06
CA ILE A 392 -6.08 -25.26 -14.85
C ILE A 392 -4.91 -26.12 -14.38
N VAL A 393 -4.68 -26.16 -13.06
CA VAL A 393 -3.58 -26.92 -12.44
C VAL A 393 -3.75 -28.44 -12.63
N GLU A 394 -4.97 -28.95 -12.50
CA GLU A 394 -5.26 -30.38 -12.49
C GLU A 394 -5.40 -31.01 -13.89
N ARG A 395 -5.89 -30.25 -14.87
CA ARG A 395 -6.41 -30.84 -16.12
C ARG A 395 -5.94 -30.15 -17.40
N GLU A 396 -5.45 -28.92 -17.33
CA GLU A 396 -5.20 -28.13 -18.53
C GLU A 396 -3.70 -27.84 -18.72
N GLY A 397 -3.01 -28.74 -19.43
CA GLY A 397 -1.58 -28.59 -19.76
C GLY A 397 -0.67 -29.53 -18.96
N VAL A 398 0.61 -29.19 -18.92
CA VAL A 398 1.63 -29.96 -18.19
C VAL A 398 2.12 -29.15 -17.00
N LEU A 399 2.05 -29.74 -15.80
CA LEU A 399 2.63 -29.15 -14.61
C LEU A 399 4.16 -29.11 -14.77
N VAL A 400 4.70 -27.90 -14.91
CA VAL A 400 6.15 -27.66 -14.98
C VAL A 400 6.72 -27.68 -13.57
N ARG A 401 6.05 -26.98 -12.64
CA ARG A 401 6.54 -26.82 -11.27
C ARG A 401 5.44 -26.42 -10.29
N ALA A 402 5.58 -26.87 -9.05
CA ALA A 402 4.73 -26.47 -7.93
C ALA A 402 5.59 -25.92 -6.78
N TRP A 403 5.07 -24.90 -6.10
CA TRP A 403 5.63 -24.33 -4.88
C TRP A 403 4.59 -24.44 -3.78
N THR A 404 4.92 -25.15 -2.70
CA THR A 404 4.02 -25.27 -1.55
C THR A 404 3.89 -23.91 -0.87
N GLY A 405 2.66 -23.51 -0.57
CA GLY A 405 2.41 -22.24 0.12
C GLY A 405 2.97 -22.27 1.55
N SER A 406 3.39 -21.11 2.05
CA SER A 406 3.99 -20.95 3.38
C SER A 406 3.02 -21.11 4.56
N GLY A 407 1.75 -21.48 4.29
CA GLY A 407 0.66 -21.54 5.27
C GLY A 407 0.45 -22.90 5.97
N GLY A 408 1.39 -23.85 5.83
CA GLY A 408 1.26 -25.20 6.39
C GLY A 408 0.46 -26.16 5.51
N PRO A 409 0.03 -27.33 6.01
CA PRO A 409 -0.48 -28.45 5.21
C PRO A 409 -1.81 -28.21 4.46
N ARG A 410 -2.37 -27.00 4.52
CA ARG A 410 -3.58 -26.58 3.79
C ARG A 410 -3.34 -25.48 2.75
N ALA A 411 -2.13 -24.95 2.64
CA ALA A 411 -1.84 -23.91 1.65
C ALA A 411 -1.87 -24.53 0.24
N LEU A 412 -2.64 -23.92 -0.65
CA LEU A 412 -2.78 -24.38 -2.02
C LEU A 412 -1.48 -24.08 -2.79
N GLY A 413 -0.78 -22.99 -2.51
CA GLY A 413 0.51 -22.68 -3.13
C GLY A 413 0.43 -22.18 -4.56
N SER A 414 1.59 -22.11 -5.22
CA SER A 414 1.74 -21.61 -6.59
C SER A 414 2.08 -22.73 -7.56
N TYR A 415 1.58 -22.66 -8.80
CA TYR A 415 1.77 -23.68 -9.83
C TYR A 415 2.10 -23.05 -11.17
N LEU A 416 3.08 -23.59 -11.86
CA LEU A 416 3.42 -23.20 -13.22
C LEU A 416 3.00 -24.29 -14.19
N ILE A 417 2.12 -23.93 -15.12
CA ILE A 417 1.51 -24.84 -16.07
C ILE A 417 1.91 -24.42 -17.49
N GLU A 418 2.42 -25.35 -18.28
CA GLU A 418 2.70 -25.16 -19.70
C GLU A 418 1.45 -25.46 -20.53
N LEU A 419 1.04 -24.49 -21.37
CA LEU A 419 -0.15 -24.62 -22.21
C LEU A 419 0.18 -25.33 -23.52
N GLY A 420 -0.49 -26.44 -23.81
CA GLY A 420 -0.46 -27.10 -25.11
C GLY A 420 0.56 -28.21 -25.28
N ALA A 421 1.34 -28.55 -24.25
CA ALA A 421 2.03 -29.83 -24.18
C ALA A 421 1.00 -30.94 -23.90
N THR A 422 0.95 -31.97 -24.74
CA THR A 422 0.16 -33.17 -24.46
C THR A 422 0.74 -33.86 -23.21
N PRO A 423 -0.07 -34.22 -22.20
CA PRO A 423 0.44 -34.92 -21.04
C PRO A 423 1.13 -36.23 -21.50
N PRO A 424 2.35 -36.52 -21.00
CA PRO A 424 3.05 -37.75 -21.34
C PRO A 424 2.16 -38.94 -20.95
N GLY A 425 1.66 -39.68 -21.94
CA GLY A 425 0.77 -40.83 -21.76
C GLY A 425 -0.66 -40.69 -22.31
N SER A 426 -1.01 -39.59 -22.97
CA SER A 426 -2.34 -39.39 -23.61
C SER A 426 -2.41 -39.79 -25.10
N GLY A 427 -1.37 -40.42 -25.64
CA GLY A 427 -1.40 -41.05 -26.95
C GLY A 427 -2.31 -42.28 -26.91
N ARG A 428 -3.45 -42.20 -27.61
CA ARG A 428 -4.32 -43.35 -27.89
C ARG A 428 -3.62 -44.40 -28.73
#